data_AF-A0A411ZT37-F1
#
_entry.id   AF-A0A411ZT37-F1
#
_cell.length_a   1.000
_cell.length_b   1.000
_cell.length_c   1.000
_cell.angle_alpha   90.00
_cell.angle_beta   90.00
_cell.angle_gamma   90.00
#
_symmetry.space_group_name_H-M   'P 1'
#
loop_
_entity.id
_entity.type
_entity.pdbx_description
1 polymer ?
#
loop_
_entity_poly.entity_id
_entity_poly.type
_entity_poly.pdbx_seq_one_letter_code
_entity_poly.pdbx_strand_id
1 'polypeptide(L)'
;MLSININQVELFNERTNEFIYLKPIVLKLEHSLISISKWESKWHKPFSTSNKTPSEMRDYIRCMTLNGDVDPAYYEALSDKDITNIEHYINDEMTATTFRSGNDKKTSSKKIVTSEEIYYWMIALNIPFECEKWHLNRLLTLIRVCNIKNSPKKKMSKKDIYARNRAINQANRNKYNSKG
;
A
#
# COMPACT_ATOMS: atom_id res chain seq x y z
N MET A 1 2.17 -11.47 -0.83
CA MET A 1 1.73 -11.99 -2.13
C MET A 1 0.32 -12.54 -2.03
N LEU A 2 -0.59 -12.11 -2.91
CA LEU A 2 -1.93 -12.65 -3.07
C LEU A 2 -1.93 -13.71 -4.18
N SER A 3 -2.72 -14.77 -4.02
CA SER A 3 -2.94 -15.78 -5.07
C SER A 3 -4.42 -15.89 -5.41
N ILE A 4 -4.75 -15.81 -6.70
CA ILE A 4 -6.12 -15.87 -7.21
C ILE A 4 -6.21 -17.02 -8.19
N ASN A 5 -7.16 -17.92 -7.94
CA ASN A 5 -7.42 -19.06 -8.80
C ASN A 5 -8.49 -18.67 -9.81
N ILE A 6 -8.09 -18.57 -11.08
CA ILE A 6 -9.02 -18.44 -12.19
C ILE A 6 -9.28 -19.85 -12.70
N ASN A 7 -10.51 -20.31 -12.56
CA ASN A 7 -10.95 -21.60 -13.11
C ASN A 7 -10.99 -21.55 -14.64
N GLN A 8 -11.36 -22.64 -15.28
CA GLN A 8 -11.62 -22.61 -16.71
C GLN A 8 -12.78 -21.65 -16.98
N VAL A 9 -12.56 -20.67 -17.86
CA VAL A 9 -13.57 -19.67 -18.25
C VAL A 9 -13.73 -19.72 -19.76
N GLU A 10 -14.99 -19.74 -20.20
CA GLU A 10 -15.37 -19.51 -21.59
C GLU A 10 -15.72 -18.04 -21.74
N LEU A 11 -15.02 -17.35 -22.64
CA LEU A 11 -15.28 -15.95 -22.98
C LEU A 11 -15.78 -15.88 -24.41
N PHE A 12 -16.86 -15.14 -24.64
CA PHE A 12 -17.32 -14.85 -25.98
C PHE A 12 -16.63 -13.58 -26.50
N ASN A 13 -15.89 -13.69 -27.60
CA ASN A 13 -15.26 -12.54 -28.25
C ASN A 13 -16.22 -11.96 -29.29
N GLU A 14 -16.85 -10.83 -28.96
CA GLU A 14 -17.81 -10.15 -29.84
C GLU A 14 -17.21 -9.68 -31.17
N ARG A 15 -15.89 -9.48 -31.25
CA ARG A 15 -15.24 -9.00 -32.49
C ARG A 15 -15.05 -10.12 -33.51
N THR A 16 -14.75 -11.32 -33.05
CA THR A 16 -14.51 -12.47 -33.92
C THR A 16 -15.69 -13.42 -33.99
N ASN A 17 -16.71 -13.23 -33.14
CA ASN A 17 -17.83 -14.16 -32.95
C ASN A 17 -17.39 -15.58 -32.58
N GLU A 18 -16.32 -15.69 -31.78
CA GLU A 18 -15.73 -16.96 -31.37
C GLU A 18 -15.70 -17.11 -29.84
N PHE A 19 -15.80 -18.35 -29.37
CA PHE A 19 -15.59 -18.70 -27.97
C PHE A 19 -14.10 -18.94 -27.71
N ILE A 20 -13.56 -18.23 -26.72
CA ILE A 20 -12.19 -18.38 -26.24
C ILE A 20 -12.23 -19.16 -24.93
N TYR A 21 -11.46 -20.24 -24.87
CA TYR A 21 -11.33 -21.07 -23.69
C TYR A 21 -10.04 -20.75 -22.95
N LEU A 22 -10.17 -20.14 -21.77
CA LEU A 22 -9.05 -19.89 -20.88
C LEU A 22 -8.79 -21.11 -20.01
N LYS A 23 -7.53 -21.56 -19.97
CA LYS A 23 -7.12 -22.68 -19.12
C LYS A 23 -7.08 -22.22 -17.66
N PRO A 24 -7.35 -23.10 -16.68
CA PRO A 24 -7.20 -22.73 -15.28
C PRO A 24 -5.78 -22.23 -14.97
N ILE A 25 -5.67 -21.12 -14.24
CA ILE A 25 -4.39 -20.54 -13.83
C ILE A 25 -4.48 -19.97 -12.41
N VAL A 26 -3.33 -19.95 -11.73
CA VAL A 26 -3.16 -19.23 -10.47
C VAL A 26 -2.38 -17.94 -10.74
N LEU A 27 -3.05 -16.80 -10.63
CA LEU A 27 -2.40 -15.49 -10.65
C LEU A 27 -1.76 -15.21 -9.30
N LYS A 28 -0.47 -14.91 -9.31
CA LYS A 28 0.31 -14.47 -8.15
C LYS A 28 0.52 -12.98 -8.29
N LEU A 29 -0.03 -12.22 -7.35
CA LEU A 29 -0.03 -10.77 -7.39
C LEU A 29 0.76 -10.20 -6.21
N GLU A 30 1.52 -9.14 -6.47
CA GLU A 30 2.21 -8.37 -5.44
C GLU A 30 2.08 -6.87 -5.68
N HIS A 31 1.55 -6.17 -4.67
CA HIS A 31 1.47 -4.72 -4.67
C HIS A 31 2.84 -4.19 -4.23
N SER A 32 3.72 -3.95 -5.20
CA SER A 32 5.13 -3.62 -4.95
C SER A 32 5.50 -2.26 -5.53
N LEU A 33 6.68 -1.74 -5.20
CA LEU A 33 7.17 -0.51 -5.85
C LEU A 33 7.39 -0.72 -7.35
N ILE A 34 7.79 -1.93 -7.75
CA ILE A 34 7.90 -2.32 -9.17
C ILE A 34 6.55 -2.20 -9.88
N SER A 35 5.47 -2.74 -9.30
CA SER A 35 4.15 -2.69 -9.93
C SER A 35 3.64 -1.26 -10.08
N ILE A 36 3.94 -0.40 -9.10
CA ILE A 36 3.64 1.03 -9.16
C ILE A 36 4.43 1.69 -10.29
N SER A 37 5.75 1.52 -10.33
CA SER A 37 6.62 2.13 -11.33
C SER A 37 6.22 1.74 -12.77
N LYS A 38 5.88 0.46 -13.00
CA LYS A 38 5.35 -0.01 -14.30
C LYS A 38 4.06 0.72 -14.70
N TRP A 39 3.14 0.87 -13.75
CA TRP A 39 1.85 1.52 -14.01
C TRP A 39 2.00 3.02 -14.25
N GLU A 40 2.77 3.71 -13.40
CA GLU A 40 3.02 5.15 -13.55
C GLU A 40 3.75 5.47 -14.86
N SER A 41 4.69 4.62 -15.27
CA SER A 41 5.40 4.75 -16.56
C SER A 41 4.44 4.63 -17.75
N LYS A 42 3.42 3.77 -17.67
CA LYS A 42 2.44 3.59 -18.75
C LYS A 42 1.39 4.70 -18.79
N TRP A 43 0.89 5.13 -17.64
CA TRP A 43 -0.24 6.07 -17.55
C TRP A 43 0.18 7.52 -17.37
N HIS A 44 1.46 7.78 -17.09
CA HIS A 44 2.03 9.10 -16.81
C HIS A 44 1.27 9.86 -15.71
N LYS A 45 0.85 9.13 -14.68
CA LYS A 45 0.07 9.64 -13.55
C LYS A 45 0.60 9.08 -12.24
N PRO A 46 0.59 9.85 -11.14
CA PRO A 46 0.97 9.36 -9.82
C PRO A 46 -0.06 8.38 -9.27
N PHE A 47 0.35 7.16 -8.93
CA PHE A 47 -0.57 6.12 -8.47
C PHE A 47 -1.29 6.52 -7.18
N SER A 48 -0.59 7.10 -6.20
CA SER A 48 -1.16 7.36 -4.87
C SER A 48 -2.21 8.47 -4.83
N THR A 49 -2.20 9.42 -5.78
CA THR A 49 -3.09 10.58 -5.75
C THR A 49 -4.11 10.62 -6.88
N SER A 50 -3.93 9.81 -7.92
CA SER A 50 -4.85 9.78 -9.06
C SER A 50 -6.05 8.87 -8.81
N ASN A 51 -7.24 9.38 -9.16
CA ASN A 51 -8.43 8.56 -9.38
C ASN A 51 -8.17 7.61 -10.55
N LYS A 52 -8.51 6.33 -10.37
CA LYS A 52 -8.29 5.29 -11.38
C LYS A 52 -9.63 4.88 -11.97
N THR A 53 -9.69 4.86 -13.29
CA THR A 53 -10.79 4.24 -14.02
C THR A 53 -10.74 2.71 -13.84
N PRO A 54 -11.85 1.99 -14.10
CA PRO A 54 -11.85 0.52 -14.04
C PRO A 54 -10.78 -0.12 -14.93
N SER A 55 -10.54 0.43 -16.12
CA SER A 55 -9.49 -0.04 -17.03
C SER A 55 -8.09 0.18 -16.46
N GLU A 56 -7.83 1.36 -15.89
CA GLU A 56 -6.57 1.66 -15.20
C GLU A 56 -6.33 0.73 -14.00
N MET A 57 -7.39 0.36 -13.28
CA MET A 57 -7.30 -0.60 -12.17
C MET A 57 -6.98 -2.02 -12.66
N ARG A 58 -7.64 -2.52 -13.71
CA ARG A 58 -7.30 -3.83 -14.30
C ARG A 58 -5.88 -3.88 -14.82
N ASP A 59 -5.45 -2.81 -15.46
CA ASP A 59 -4.09 -2.70 -15.96
C ASP A 59 -3.06 -2.64 -14.81
N TYR A 60 -3.45 -2.05 -13.67
CA TYR A 60 -2.66 -2.12 -12.46
C TYR A 60 -2.54 -3.54 -11.90
N ILE A 61 -3.63 -4.31 -11.88
CA ILE A 61 -3.61 -5.73 -11.49
C ILE A 61 -2.62 -6.50 -12.37
N ARG A 62 -2.59 -6.23 -13.68
CA ARG A 62 -1.59 -6.78 -14.61
C ARG A 62 -0.16 -6.39 -14.23
N CYS A 63 0.07 -5.15 -13.80
CA CYS A 63 1.39 -4.72 -13.32
C CYS A 63 1.83 -5.40 -12.02
N MET A 64 0.87 -5.83 -11.17
CA MET A 64 1.12 -6.60 -9.93
C MET A 64 1.46 -8.07 -10.18
N THR A 65 1.14 -8.60 -11.36
CA THR A 65 1.35 -10.01 -11.69
C THR A 65 2.83 -10.39 -11.66
N LEU A 66 3.14 -11.42 -10.88
CA LEU A 66 4.46 -12.03 -10.75
C LEU A 66 4.65 -13.25 -11.66
N ASN A 67 3.56 -13.77 -12.22
CA ASN A 67 3.63 -14.78 -13.28
C ASN A 67 4.39 -14.19 -14.49
N GLY A 68 4.82 -15.07 -15.40
CA GLY A 68 5.36 -14.65 -16.69
C GLY A 68 4.32 -13.92 -17.56
N ASP A 69 4.49 -13.98 -18.87
CA ASP A 69 3.51 -13.38 -19.78
C ASP A 69 2.15 -14.10 -19.66
N VAL A 70 1.15 -13.38 -19.15
CA VAL A 70 -0.22 -13.87 -18.95
C VAL A 70 -1.14 -13.09 -19.88
N ASP A 71 -1.94 -13.82 -20.64
CA ASP A 71 -2.90 -13.25 -21.59
C ASP A 71 -3.82 -12.21 -20.90
N PRO A 72 -3.97 -11.00 -21.46
CA PRO A 72 -4.89 -9.98 -20.98
C PRO A 72 -6.32 -10.48 -20.69
N ALA A 73 -6.80 -11.49 -21.43
CA ALA A 73 -8.13 -12.07 -21.25
C ALA A 73 -8.38 -12.60 -19.83
N TYR A 74 -7.34 -13.06 -19.11
CA TYR A 74 -7.47 -13.51 -17.72
C TYR A 74 -7.88 -12.38 -16.77
N TYR A 75 -7.49 -11.14 -17.04
CA TYR A 75 -7.84 -10.01 -16.17
C TYR A 75 -9.27 -9.52 -16.41
N GLU A 76 -9.82 -9.76 -17.60
CA GLU A 76 -11.24 -9.52 -17.89
C GLU A 76 -12.15 -10.61 -17.29
N ALA A 77 -11.60 -11.81 -17.04
CA ALA A 77 -12.30 -12.92 -16.39
C ALA A 77 -12.34 -12.83 -14.85
N LEU A 78 -11.73 -11.81 -14.24
CA LEU A 78 -11.75 -11.62 -12.79
C LEU A 78 -13.16 -11.29 -12.30
N SER A 79 -13.64 -12.04 -11.31
CA SER A 79 -14.94 -11.77 -10.70
C SER A 79 -14.90 -10.55 -9.78
N ASP A 80 -16.05 -9.96 -9.49
CA ASP A 80 -16.14 -8.83 -8.52
C ASP A 80 -15.57 -9.21 -7.15
N LYS A 81 -15.71 -10.48 -6.75
CA LYS A 81 -15.12 -11.01 -5.51
C LYS A 81 -13.60 -11.02 -5.57
N ASP A 82 -13.01 -11.37 -6.71
CA ASP A 82 -11.56 -11.35 -6.90
C ASP A 82 -11.03 -9.92 -6.86
N ILE A 83 -11.72 -8.98 -7.53
CA ILE A 83 -11.38 -7.56 -7.47
C ILE A 83 -11.43 -7.04 -6.03
N THR A 84 -12.50 -7.36 -5.29
CA THR A 84 -12.64 -6.97 -3.88
C THR A 84 -11.49 -7.53 -3.03
N ASN A 85 -11.10 -8.79 -3.24
CA ASN A 85 -9.97 -9.38 -2.53
C ASN A 85 -8.64 -8.69 -2.86
N ILE A 86 -8.43 -8.30 -4.12
CA ILE A 86 -7.25 -7.54 -4.54
C ILE A 86 -7.23 -6.17 -3.89
N GLU A 87 -8.36 -5.45 -3.87
CA GLU A 87 -8.46 -4.16 -3.22
C GLU A 87 -8.17 -4.25 -1.72
N HIS A 88 -8.69 -5.26 -1.03
CA HIS A 88 -8.35 -5.52 0.36
C HIS A 88 -6.86 -5.77 0.55
N TYR A 89 -6.25 -6.58 -0.31
CA TYR A 89 -4.82 -6.88 -0.25
C TYR A 89 -3.96 -5.62 -0.46
N ILE A 90 -4.30 -4.78 -1.44
CA ILE A 90 -3.60 -3.50 -1.69
C ILE A 90 -3.64 -2.60 -0.45
N ASN A 91 -4.76 -2.58 0.26
CA ASN A 91 -4.96 -1.74 1.43
C ASN A 91 -4.45 -2.36 2.75
N ASP A 92 -3.95 -3.60 2.74
CA ASP A 92 -3.42 -4.25 3.93
C ASP A 92 -2.12 -3.57 4.40
N GLU A 93 -2.05 -3.24 5.69
CA GLU A 93 -0.90 -2.57 6.31
C GLU A 93 0.37 -3.46 6.28
N MET A 94 0.24 -4.79 6.17
CA MET A 94 1.34 -5.77 6.10
C MET A 94 2.37 -5.67 7.23
N THR A 95 2.00 -5.11 8.38
CA THR A 95 2.91 -4.85 9.49
C THR A 95 2.20 -4.81 10.83
N ALA A 96 2.90 -5.23 11.89
CA ALA A 96 2.46 -5.04 13.28
C ALA A 96 2.95 -3.70 13.87
N THR A 97 3.66 -2.88 13.08
CA THR A 97 4.26 -1.64 13.57
C THR A 97 3.18 -0.58 13.76
N THR A 98 2.98 -0.16 15.02
CA THR A 98 2.03 0.91 15.36
C THR A 98 2.75 2.23 15.62
N PHE A 99 2.18 3.33 15.14
CA PHE A 99 2.68 4.68 15.38
C PHE A 99 1.79 5.37 16.43
N ARG A 100 2.38 5.91 17.49
CA ARG A 100 1.62 6.63 18.52
C ARG A 100 1.04 7.92 17.93
N SER A 101 -0.28 8.04 17.90
CA SER A 101 -1.01 9.27 17.58
C SER A 101 -0.53 10.42 18.46
N GLY A 102 0.26 11.33 17.90
CA GLY A 102 0.78 12.49 18.65
C GLY A 102 2.13 13.03 18.16
N ASN A 103 2.93 12.22 17.45
CA ASN A 103 4.15 12.69 16.79
C ASN A 103 3.94 13.15 15.34
N ASP A 104 2.79 12.83 14.76
CA ASP A 104 2.41 13.35 13.45
C ASP A 104 1.95 14.79 13.64
N LYS A 105 2.87 15.75 13.50
CA LYS A 105 2.44 17.07 13.04
C LYS A 105 1.58 16.81 11.81
N LYS A 106 0.38 17.40 11.76
CA LYS A 106 -0.41 17.59 10.55
C LYS A 106 0.48 18.32 9.54
N THR A 107 1.34 17.60 8.86
CA THR A 107 2.16 18.09 7.78
C THR A 107 1.87 17.16 6.64
N SER A 108 0.81 17.48 5.91
CA SER A 108 0.72 17.03 4.54
C SER A 108 -0.28 17.94 3.84
N SER A 109 0.24 19.05 3.30
CA SER A 109 -0.16 19.37 1.93
C SER A 109 -0.02 18.05 1.15
N LYS A 110 -1.08 17.56 0.50
CA LYS A 110 -1.09 16.32 -0.29
C LYS A 110 0.12 16.30 -1.24
N LYS A 111 1.28 15.83 -0.76
CA LYS A 111 2.48 15.78 -1.59
C LYS A 111 2.21 14.65 -2.56
N ILE A 112 2.33 14.94 -3.85
CA ILE A 112 2.25 13.91 -4.87
C ILE A 112 3.43 12.97 -4.61
N VAL A 113 3.13 11.70 -4.37
CA VAL A 113 4.14 10.65 -4.17
C VAL A 113 4.13 9.79 -5.42
N THR A 114 5.23 9.82 -6.17
CA THR A 114 5.49 8.91 -7.30
C THR A 114 6.48 7.82 -6.88
N SER A 115 6.65 6.82 -7.74
CA SER A 115 7.67 5.78 -7.55
C SER A 115 9.09 6.34 -7.43
N GLU A 116 9.45 7.38 -8.19
CA GLU A 116 10.78 8.02 -8.09
C GLU A 116 11.00 8.69 -6.73
N GLU A 117 9.98 9.30 -6.14
CA GLU A 117 10.07 9.88 -4.79
C GLU A 117 10.31 8.76 -3.75
N ILE A 118 9.67 7.60 -3.92
CA ILE A 118 9.89 6.44 -3.04
C ILE A 118 11.30 5.86 -3.24
N TYR A 119 11.77 5.72 -4.48
CA TYR A 119 13.15 5.31 -4.77
C TYR A 119 14.18 6.29 -4.18
N TYR A 120 13.92 7.59 -4.27
CA TYR A 120 14.73 8.61 -3.62
C TYR A 120 14.79 8.40 -2.11
N TRP A 121 13.66 8.14 -1.44
CA TRP A 121 13.65 7.82 -0.01
C TRP A 121 14.44 6.56 0.31
N MET A 122 14.36 5.52 -0.53
CA MET A 122 15.16 4.30 -0.36
C MET A 122 16.65 4.62 -0.40
N ILE A 123 17.11 5.38 -1.40
CA ILE A 123 18.52 5.77 -1.53
C ILE A 123 18.96 6.63 -0.34
N ALA A 124 18.20 7.66 0.01
CA ALA A 124 18.54 8.58 1.11
C ALA A 124 18.63 7.87 2.47
N LEU A 125 17.86 6.79 2.64
CA LEU A 125 17.84 6.00 3.87
C LEU A 125 18.71 4.74 3.80
N ASN A 126 19.47 4.54 2.71
CA ASN A 126 20.28 3.35 2.45
C ASN A 126 19.47 2.04 2.54
N ILE A 127 18.23 2.05 2.05
CA ILE A 127 17.38 0.87 1.98
C ILE A 127 17.79 0.06 0.74
N PRO A 128 18.07 -1.25 0.88
CA PRO A 128 18.43 -2.11 -0.24
C PRO A 128 17.32 -2.17 -1.31
N PHE A 129 17.70 -2.22 -2.60
CA PHE A 129 16.72 -2.23 -3.70
C PHE A 129 15.86 -3.50 -3.71
N GLU A 130 16.27 -4.60 -3.08
CA GLU A 130 15.44 -5.80 -2.95
C GLU A 130 14.10 -5.53 -2.26
N CYS A 131 14.03 -4.48 -1.42
CA CYS A 131 12.80 -4.06 -0.77
C CYS A 131 11.76 -3.48 -1.76
N GLU A 132 12.14 -3.15 -2.99
CA GLU A 132 11.20 -2.70 -4.04
C GLU A 132 10.17 -3.78 -4.41
N LYS A 133 10.52 -5.06 -4.16
CA LYS A 133 9.68 -6.25 -4.40
C LYS A 133 8.73 -6.54 -3.24
N TRP A 134 8.93 -5.90 -2.09
CA TRP A 134 8.05 -6.07 -0.94
C TRP A 134 6.69 -5.45 -1.22
N HIS A 135 5.71 -5.83 -0.40
CA HIS A 135 4.45 -5.09 -0.36
C HIS A 135 4.70 -3.61 -0.09
N LEU A 136 4.05 -2.72 -0.84
CA LEU A 136 4.30 -1.29 -0.81
C LEU A 136 4.10 -0.71 0.59
N ASN A 137 3.01 -1.07 1.27
CA ASN A 137 2.72 -0.58 2.63
C ASN A 137 3.80 -1.00 3.64
N ARG A 138 4.42 -2.18 3.46
CA ARG A 138 5.54 -2.63 4.30
C ARG A 138 6.79 -1.78 4.02
N LEU A 139 7.10 -1.48 2.77
CA LEU A 139 8.21 -0.59 2.39
C LEU A 139 8.00 0.82 2.94
N LEU A 140 6.81 1.40 2.77
CA LEU A 140 6.46 2.72 3.29
C LEU A 140 6.55 2.77 4.82
N THR A 141 6.16 1.68 5.49
CA THR A 141 6.34 1.55 6.94
C THR A 141 7.81 1.55 7.33
N LEU A 142 8.66 0.80 6.62
CA LEU A 142 10.11 0.79 6.87
C LEU A 142 10.70 2.20 6.70
N ILE A 143 10.36 2.88 5.61
CA ILE A 143 10.76 4.27 5.35
C ILE A 143 10.34 5.17 6.52
N ARG A 144 9.11 5.03 7.00
CA ARG A 144 8.60 5.79 8.16
C ARG A 144 9.38 5.48 9.44
N VAL A 145 9.70 4.22 9.71
CA VAL A 145 10.50 3.82 10.87
C VAL A 145 11.90 4.42 10.79
N CYS A 146 12.58 4.29 9.65
CA CYS A 146 13.91 4.87 9.44
C CYS A 146 13.89 6.39 9.64
N ASN A 147 12.91 7.08 9.06
CA ASN A 147 12.73 8.52 9.25
C ASN A 147 12.56 8.91 10.72
N ILE A 148 11.74 8.18 11.49
CA ILE A 148 11.54 8.46 12.92
C ILE A 148 12.83 8.22 13.73
N LYS A 149 13.60 7.19 13.40
CA LYS A 149 14.83 6.85 14.12
C LYS A 149 15.98 7.79 13.79
N ASN A 150 16.06 8.26 12.55
CA ASN A 150 17.09 9.18 12.07
C ASN A 150 16.74 10.64 12.39
N SER A 151 15.47 10.94 12.66
CA SER A 151 15.05 12.26 13.10
C SER A 151 15.60 12.58 14.50
N PRO A 152 16.10 13.80 14.75
CA PRO A 152 16.51 14.21 16.09
C PRO A 152 15.34 14.07 17.06
N LYS A 153 15.54 13.35 18.17
CA LYS A 153 14.51 13.18 19.20
C LYS A 153 14.07 14.56 19.69
N LYS A 154 12.87 14.98 19.31
CA LYS A 154 12.30 16.24 19.79
C LYS A 154 12.14 16.13 21.31
N LYS A 155 12.97 16.86 22.06
CA LYS A 155 12.75 17.00 23.51
C LYS A 155 11.36 17.60 23.71
N MET A 156 10.50 16.91 24.46
CA MET A 156 9.18 17.44 24.80
C MET A 156 9.37 18.78 25.53
N SER A 157 8.56 19.79 25.18
CA SER A 157 8.64 21.04 25.93
C SER A 157 8.17 20.80 27.37
N LYS A 158 8.66 21.61 28.33
CA LYS A 158 8.20 21.54 29.72
C LYS A 158 6.67 21.60 29.80
N LYS A 159 6.03 22.43 28.97
CA LYS A 159 4.57 22.57 28.88
C LYS A 159 3.88 21.26 28.50
N ASP A 160 4.40 20.55 27.51
CA ASP A 160 3.83 19.26 27.06
C ASP A 160 4.00 18.17 28.12
N ILE A 161 5.15 18.16 28.80
CA ILE A 161 5.41 17.25 29.92
C ILE A 161 4.41 17.50 31.05
N TYR A 162 4.20 18.75 31.46
CA TYR A 162 3.23 19.09 32.50
C TYR A 162 1.79 18.77 32.09
N ALA A 163 1.40 19.02 30.84
CA ALA A 163 0.08 18.66 30.33
C ALA A 163 -0.15 17.14 30.37
N ARG A 164 0.83 16.35 29.91
CA ARG A 164 0.76 14.88 29.96
C ARG A 164 0.67 14.36 31.39
N ASN A 165 1.50 14.87 32.30
CA ASN A 165 1.49 14.45 33.70
C ASN A 165 0.17 14.81 34.40
N ARG A 166 -0.43 15.96 34.08
CA ARG A 166 -1.78 16.33 34.58
C ARG A 166 -2.84 15.35 34.10
N ALA A 167 -2.84 14.98 32.82
CA ALA A 167 -3.78 14.02 32.26
C ALA A 167 -3.63 12.62 32.92
N ILE A 168 -2.40 12.16 33.10
CA ILE A 168 -2.11 10.88 33.79
C ILE A 168 -2.59 10.94 35.25
N ASN A 169 -2.27 12.01 35.97
CA ASN A 169 -2.70 12.18 37.37
C ASN A 169 -4.22 12.23 37.50
N GLN A 170 -4.91 12.90 36.58
CA GLN A 170 -6.37 12.93 36.56
C GLN A 170 -6.96 11.54 36.27
N ALA A 171 -6.42 10.81 35.30
CA ALA A 171 -6.85 9.44 35.01
C ALA A 171 -6.63 8.50 36.21
N ASN A 172 -5.50 8.63 36.91
CA ASN A 172 -5.20 7.86 38.12
C ASN A 172 -6.14 8.20 39.27
N ARG A 173 -6.43 9.49 39.50
CA ARG A 173 -7.40 9.93 40.52
C ARG A 173 -8.79 9.37 40.26
N ASN A 174 -9.24 9.39 39.01
CA ASN A 174 -10.51 8.80 38.62
C ASN A 174 -10.52 7.27 38.81
N LYS A 175 -9.41 6.60 38.51
CA LYS A 175 -9.29 5.14 38.64
C LYS A 175 -9.27 4.68 40.10
N TYR A 176 -8.56 5.41 40.97
CA TYR A 176 -8.35 5.03 42.37
C TYR A 176 -9.24 5.81 43.35
N ASN A 177 -10.15 6.65 42.85
CA ASN A 177 -10.96 7.58 43.66
C ASN A 177 -10.13 8.39 44.67
N SER A 178 -8.87 8.70 44.34
CA SER A 178 -8.00 9.46 45.24
C SER A 178 -8.22 10.97 45.05
N LYS A 179 -8.21 11.71 46.16
CA LYS A 179 -8.25 13.19 46.18
C LYS A 179 -6.85 13.81 46.17
N GLY A 180 -5.81 12.99 46.34
CA GLY A 180 -4.39 13.32 46.27
C GLY A 180 -3.70 12.41 45.28
#